data_AF-A0A957YN90-F1
#
_entry.id   AF-A0A957YN90-F1
#
_cell.length_a   1.000
_cell.length_b   1.000
_cell.length_c   1.000
_cell.angle_alpha   90.00
_cell.angle_beta   90.00
_cell.angle_gamma   90.00
#
_symmetry.space_group_name_H-M   'P 1'
#
loop_
_entity.id
_entity.type
_entity.pdbx_description
1 polymer ?
#
loop_
_entity_poly.entity_id
_entity_poly.type
_entity_poly.pdbx_seq_one_letter_code
_entity_poly.pdbx_strand_id
1 'polypeptide(L)'
;MSTVTQPLRDEHKELFPNVDHIRQVAERLDIASITETRKGVDEVYEFLAHHLKPHAEAEEAALYPVVQKVLGSPDATKTMSRDHVEIGSYIEELETLKKNLGDAQLAFKQTKVLQRVLYGVYALVKLHFAKEEEVYLPILDQRLTPESAREMFEAMEDAAHKAKHAAHV
;
A
#
# COMPACT_ATOMS: atom_id res chain seq x y z
N MET A 1 27.34 1.97 1.81
CA MET A 1 27.29 0.58 1.32
C MET A 1 25.83 0.22 1.18
N SER A 2 25.42 -0.39 0.07
CA SER A 2 24.04 -0.88 -0.11
C SER A 2 23.77 -1.93 0.97
N THR A 3 22.64 -1.82 1.66
CA THR A 3 22.22 -2.85 2.62
C THR A 3 21.54 -4.00 1.89
N VAL A 4 21.33 -5.13 2.58
CA VAL A 4 20.70 -6.30 1.96
C VAL A 4 19.23 -6.03 1.63
N THR A 5 18.56 -5.10 2.33
CA THR A 5 17.18 -4.70 2.04
C THR A 5 17.03 -3.53 1.06
N GLN A 6 18.12 -3.01 0.49
CA GLN A 6 18.06 -1.88 -0.46
C GLN A 6 17.08 -2.07 -1.62
N PRO A 7 16.94 -3.26 -2.24
CA PRO A 7 15.97 -3.45 -3.33
C PRO A 7 14.52 -3.10 -2.92
N LEU A 8 14.09 -3.48 -1.73
CA LEU A 8 12.73 -3.18 -1.23
C LEU A 8 12.56 -1.69 -0.92
N ARG A 9 13.60 -1.04 -0.41
CA ARG A 9 13.58 0.43 -0.23
C ARG A 9 13.47 1.17 -1.56
N ASP A 10 14.12 0.65 -2.59
CA ASP A 10 14.02 1.21 -3.95
C ASP A 10 12.61 1.00 -4.52
N GLU A 11 11.98 -0.16 -4.31
CA GLU A 11 10.57 -0.39 -4.65
C GLU A 11 9.64 0.58 -3.88
N HIS A 12 9.78 0.71 -2.56
CA HIS A 12 8.99 1.66 -1.76
C HIS A 12 9.13 3.09 -2.26
N LYS A 13 10.34 3.49 -2.65
CA LYS A 13 10.61 4.82 -3.22
C LYS A 13 9.84 5.06 -4.52
N GLU A 14 9.58 4.04 -5.32
CA GLU A 14 8.72 4.13 -6.51
C GLU A 14 7.22 4.24 -6.14
N LEU A 15 6.81 3.71 -4.99
CA LEU A 15 5.42 3.78 -4.50
C LEU A 15 5.10 5.12 -3.81
N PHE A 16 6.05 5.75 -3.12
CA PHE A 16 5.81 6.98 -2.34
C PHE A 16 5.16 8.14 -3.12
N PRO A 17 5.51 8.44 -4.38
CA PRO A 17 4.83 9.47 -5.14
C PRO A 17 3.33 9.21 -5.28
N ASN A 18 2.93 7.95 -5.45
CA ASN A 18 1.52 7.56 -5.53
C ASN A 18 0.83 7.67 -4.17
N VAL A 19 1.51 7.33 -3.07
CA VAL A 19 0.99 7.56 -1.72
C VAL A 19 0.71 9.03 -1.49
N ASP A 20 1.63 9.93 -1.84
CA ASP A 20 1.41 11.37 -1.71
C ASP A 20 0.32 11.91 -2.64
N HIS A 21 0.09 11.28 -3.80
CA HIS A 21 -1.02 11.62 -4.71
C HIS A 21 -2.39 11.43 -4.04
N ILE A 22 -2.55 10.41 -3.18
CA ILE A 22 -3.81 10.17 -2.44
C ILE A 22 -4.23 11.42 -1.67
N ARG A 23 -3.29 12.01 -0.91
CA ARG A 23 -3.53 13.25 -0.17
C ARG A 23 -3.85 14.42 -1.10
N GLN A 24 -3.13 14.56 -2.21
CA GLN A 24 -3.35 15.64 -3.17
C GLN A 24 -4.74 15.59 -3.82
N VAL A 25 -5.23 14.38 -4.14
CA VAL A 25 -6.60 14.19 -4.62
C VAL A 25 -7.59 14.63 -3.56
N ALA A 26 -7.42 14.19 -2.30
CA ALA A 26 -8.30 14.54 -1.18
C ALA A 26 -8.40 16.06 -0.93
N GLU A 27 -7.29 16.77 -1.04
CA GLU A 27 -7.20 18.24 -0.86
C GLU A 27 -7.94 19.00 -1.96
N ARG A 28 -8.00 18.45 -3.17
CA ARG A 28 -8.58 19.15 -4.34
C ARG A 28 -10.05 18.86 -4.55
N LEU A 29 -10.66 17.89 -3.87
CA LEU A 29 -12.07 17.49 -4.07
C LEU A 29 -13.08 18.64 -3.96
N ASP A 30 -12.75 19.68 -3.20
CA ASP A 30 -13.64 20.81 -2.93
C ASP A 30 -13.70 21.81 -4.10
N ILE A 31 -12.64 21.84 -4.92
CA ILE A 31 -12.41 22.85 -5.96
C ILE A 31 -12.27 22.25 -7.36
N ALA A 32 -12.01 20.95 -7.46
CA ALA A 32 -11.86 20.24 -8.71
C ALA A 32 -13.21 20.10 -9.44
N SER A 33 -13.15 20.09 -10.76
CA SER A 33 -14.29 19.64 -11.58
C SER A 33 -14.60 18.17 -11.31
N ILE A 34 -15.83 17.74 -11.63
CA ILE A 34 -16.19 16.32 -11.53
C ILE A 34 -15.29 15.42 -12.40
N THR A 35 -14.88 15.89 -13.58
CA THR A 35 -13.96 15.16 -14.46
C THR A 35 -12.58 14.97 -13.84
N GLU A 36 -12.00 16.02 -13.25
CA GLU A 36 -10.72 15.92 -12.54
C GLU A 36 -10.83 15.02 -11.30
N THR A 37 -11.93 15.14 -10.56
CA THR A 37 -12.17 14.29 -9.39
C THR A 37 -12.24 12.82 -9.76
N ARG A 38 -13.02 12.47 -10.78
CA ARG A 38 -13.13 11.08 -11.25
C ARG A 38 -11.78 10.54 -11.68
N LYS A 39 -11.04 11.32 -12.49
CA LYS A 39 -9.68 10.95 -12.90
C LYS A 39 -8.76 10.69 -11.69
N GLY A 40 -8.71 11.60 -10.73
CA GLY A 40 -7.85 11.44 -9.55
C GLY A 40 -8.25 10.27 -8.66
N VAL A 41 -9.55 10.05 -8.45
CA VAL A 41 -10.08 8.90 -7.69
C VAL A 41 -9.78 7.59 -8.42
N ASP A 42 -9.92 7.56 -9.75
CA ASP A 42 -9.58 6.40 -10.57
C ASP A 42 -8.09 6.08 -10.47
N GLU A 43 -7.20 7.06 -10.65
CA GLU A 43 -5.74 6.88 -10.52
C GLU A 43 -5.35 6.34 -9.14
N VAL A 44 -5.93 6.89 -8.07
CA VAL A 44 -5.69 6.40 -6.70
C VAL A 44 -6.20 4.98 -6.51
N TYR A 45 -7.40 4.67 -7.02
CA TYR A 45 -7.95 3.32 -6.94
C TYR A 45 -7.07 2.32 -7.69
N GLU A 46 -6.65 2.63 -8.91
CA GLU A 46 -5.79 1.75 -9.71
C GLU A 46 -4.46 1.48 -8.99
N PHE A 47 -3.83 2.51 -8.44
CA PHE A 47 -2.64 2.36 -7.61
C PHE A 47 -2.88 1.41 -6.41
N LEU A 48 -3.91 1.69 -5.61
CA LEU A 48 -4.15 0.92 -4.39
C LEU A 48 -4.51 -0.54 -4.69
N ALA A 49 -5.39 -0.77 -5.66
CA ALA A 49 -5.92 -2.09 -5.97
C ALA A 49 -4.93 -2.96 -6.76
N HIS A 50 -4.15 -2.37 -7.68
CA HIS A 50 -3.34 -3.14 -8.63
C HIS A 50 -1.83 -3.02 -8.42
N HIS A 51 -1.37 -2.11 -7.55
CA HIS A 51 0.04 -2.01 -7.18
C HIS A 51 0.27 -2.25 -5.69
N LEU A 52 -0.38 -1.45 -4.83
CA LEU A 52 -0.13 -1.53 -3.38
C LEU A 52 -0.66 -2.83 -2.77
N LYS A 53 -1.87 -3.25 -3.10
CA LYS A 53 -2.45 -4.49 -2.57
C LYS A 53 -1.63 -5.73 -2.96
N PRO A 54 -1.23 -5.95 -4.23
CA PRO A 54 -0.36 -7.07 -4.58
C PRO A 54 1.00 -7.05 -3.88
N HIS A 55 1.56 -5.86 -3.64
CA HIS A 55 2.78 -5.69 -2.86
C HIS A 55 2.58 -6.15 -1.40
N ALA A 56 1.53 -5.66 -0.73
CA ALA A 56 1.16 -6.09 0.63
C ALA A 56 0.93 -7.61 0.73
N GLU A 57 0.29 -8.22 -0.26
CA GLU A 57 0.11 -9.68 -0.33
C GLU A 57 1.44 -10.44 -0.47
N ALA A 58 2.41 -9.88 -1.21
CA ALA A 58 3.75 -10.45 -1.33
C ALA A 58 4.51 -10.37 0.00
N GLU A 59 4.36 -9.28 0.75
CA GLU A 59 4.97 -9.13 2.08
C GLU A 59 4.42 -10.15 3.07
N GLU A 60 3.10 -10.34 3.11
CA GLU A 60 2.46 -11.38 3.93
C GLU A 60 3.00 -12.78 3.61
N ALA A 61 3.18 -13.08 2.32
CA ALA A 61 3.59 -14.39 1.86
C ALA A 61 5.08 -14.68 2.09
N ALA A 62 5.95 -13.66 1.99
CA ALA A 62 7.40 -13.85 1.93
C ALA A 62 8.21 -13.04 2.96
N LEU A 63 7.92 -11.74 3.13
CA LEU A 63 8.66 -10.88 4.06
C LEU A 63 8.34 -11.22 5.53
N TYR A 64 7.06 -11.31 5.87
CA TYR A 64 6.62 -11.47 7.25
C TYR A 64 7.05 -12.79 7.90
N PRO A 65 7.06 -13.94 7.21
CA PRO A 65 7.66 -15.16 7.73
C PRO A 65 9.14 -15.00 8.10
N VAL A 66 9.90 -14.23 7.31
CA VAL A 66 11.31 -13.94 7.60
C VAL A 66 11.43 -13.04 8.83
N VAL A 67 10.63 -11.98 8.93
CA VAL A 67 10.60 -11.10 10.11
C VAL A 67 10.25 -11.88 11.38
N GLN A 68 9.22 -12.72 11.34
CA GLN A 68 8.81 -13.58 12.47
C GLN A 68 9.94 -14.50 12.92
N LYS A 69 10.65 -15.13 11.97
CA LYS A 69 11.81 -15.99 12.26
C LYS A 69 12.96 -15.20 12.89
N VAL A 70 13.28 -14.03 12.34
CA VAL A 70 14.38 -13.17 12.80
C VAL A 70 14.12 -12.61 14.20
N LEU A 71 12.86 -12.31 14.53
CA LEU A 71 12.43 -11.83 15.84
C LEU A 71 12.06 -12.95 16.82
N GLY A 72 11.99 -14.20 16.36
CA GLY A 72 11.68 -15.37 17.19
C GLY A 72 10.24 -15.40 17.71
N SER A 73 9.30 -14.77 17.00
CA SER A 73 7.90 -14.71 17.40
C SER A 73 6.98 -14.77 16.18
N PRO A 74 6.02 -15.72 16.13
CA PRO A 74 5.01 -15.76 15.06
C PRO A 74 4.05 -14.57 15.11
N ASP A 75 3.99 -13.87 16.24
CA ASP A 75 3.10 -12.74 16.46
C ASP A 75 3.73 -11.40 16.08
N ALA A 76 5.02 -11.40 15.70
CA ALA A 76 5.80 -10.19 15.45
C ALA A 76 5.17 -9.28 14.37
N THR A 77 4.47 -9.85 13.39
CA THR A 77 3.88 -9.11 12.26
C THR A 77 2.37 -8.94 12.33
N LYS A 78 1.70 -9.42 13.39
CA LYS A 78 0.23 -9.37 13.49
C LYS A 78 -0.35 -7.96 13.36
N THR A 79 0.36 -6.95 13.88
CA THR A 79 -0.06 -5.55 13.76
C THR A 79 0.07 -5.04 12.34
N MET A 80 1.06 -5.49 11.58
CA MET A 80 1.22 -5.14 10.16
C MET A 80 0.15 -5.80 9.31
N SER A 81 -0.14 -7.08 9.55
CA SER A 81 -1.23 -7.76 8.85
C SER A 81 -2.61 -7.13 9.13
N ARG A 82 -2.81 -6.58 10.34
CA ARG A 82 -4.05 -5.84 10.63
C ARG A 82 -4.15 -4.56 9.80
N ASP A 83 -3.05 -3.86 9.57
CA ASP A 83 -3.02 -2.69 8.68
C ASP A 83 -3.40 -3.08 7.26
N HIS A 84 -2.88 -4.19 6.72
CA HIS A 84 -3.26 -4.69 5.41
C HIS A 84 -4.77 -4.95 5.28
N VAL A 85 -5.38 -5.56 6.30
CA VAL A 85 -6.85 -5.76 6.34
C VAL A 85 -7.59 -4.42 6.29
N GLU A 86 -7.09 -3.39 6.98
CA GLU A 86 -7.72 -2.08 6.99
C GLU A 86 -7.54 -1.34 5.66
N ILE A 87 -6.34 -1.40 5.07
CA ILE A 87 -6.07 -0.88 3.72
C ILE A 87 -7.01 -1.53 2.71
N GLY A 88 -7.18 -2.85 2.77
CA GLY A 88 -8.14 -3.59 1.93
C GLY A 88 -9.57 -3.07 2.09
N SER A 89 -10.01 -2.80 3.32
CA SER A 89 -11.34 -2.24 3.60
C SER A 89 -11.51 -0.84 2.98
N TYR A 90 -10.48 0.01 3.02
CA TYR A 90 -10.51 1.30 2.34
C TYR A 90 -10.55 1.19 0.82
N ILE A 91 -9.87 0.19 0.24
CA ILE A 91 -9.87 -0.06 -1.21
C ILE A 91 -11.29 -0.43 -1.68
N GLU A 92 -11.95 -1.35 -0.97
CA GLU A 92 -13.33 -1.78 -1.29
C GLU A 92 -14.32 -0.62 -1.17
N GLU A 93 -14.18 0.21 -0.14
CA GLU A 93 -15.01 1.39 0.03
C GLU A 93 -14.76 2.43 -1.07
N LEU A 94 -13.50 2.68 -1.42
CA LEU A 94 -13.14 3.60 -2.50
C LEU A 94 -13.70 3.11 -3.85
N GLU A 95 -13.65 1.82 -4.12
CA GLU A 95 -14.25 1.23 -5.32
C GLU A 95 -15.75 1.53 -5.41
N THR A 96 -16.45 1.37 -4.28
CA THR A 96 -17.89 1.64 -4.17
C THR A 96 -18.18 3.12 -4.38
N LEU A 97 -17.39 4.01 -3.78
CA LEU A 97 -17.56 5.46 -3.95
C LEU A 97 -17.29 5.89 -5.39
N LYS A 98 -16.22 5.36 -6.00
CA LYS A 98 -15.86 5.57 -7.41
C LYS A 98 -17.01 5.18 -8.35
N LYS A 99 -17.61 4.00 -8.17
CA LYS A 99 -18.76 3.53 -8.98
C LYS A 99 -19.99 4.45 -8.86
N ASN A 100 -20.12 5.17 -7.75
CA ASN A 100 -21.23 6.07 -7.47
C ASN A 100 -20.96 7.53 -7.86
N LEU A 101 -19.80 7.84 -8.47
CA LEU A 101 -19.52 9.15 -9.03
C LEU A 101 -20.33 9.36 -10.32
N GLY A 102 -21.33 10.23 -10.26
CA GLY A 102 -22.08 10.66 -11.44
C GLY A 102 -21.36 11.72 -12.27
N ASP A 103 -22.09 12.35 -13.19
CA ASP A 103 -21.57 13.40 -14.08
C ASP A 103 -21.80 14.82 -13.51
N ALA A 104 -22.51 14.95 -12.39
CA ALA A 104 -22.76 16.21 -11.72
C ALA A 104 -21.64 16.56 -10.72
N GLN A 105 -21.53 17.85 -10.37
CA GLN A 105 -20.62 18.28 -9.30
C GLN A 105 -20.88 17.50 -8.01
N LEU A 106 -19.82 17.13 -7.30
CA LEU A 106 -19.90 16.44 -6.02
C LEU A 106 -20.74 17.22 -5.01
N ALA A 107 -21.71 16.56 -4.41
CA ALA A 107 -22.41 17.10 -3.26
C ALA A 107 -21.47 17.17 -2.05
N PHE A 108 -21.62 18.18 -1.20
CA PHE A 108 -20.80 18.38 0.01
C PHE A 108 -20.62 17.10 0.85
N LYS A 109 -21.70 16.32 1.03
CA LYS A 109 -21.66 15.06 1.77
C LYS A 109 -20.77 14.01 1.09
N GLN A 110 -20.83 13.88 -0.24
CA GLN A 110 -19.99 12.95 -1.00
C GLN A 110 -18.52 13.36 -0.93
N THR A 111 -18.24 14.66 -1.06
CA THR A 111 -16.89 15.23 -0.88
C THR A 111 -16.30 14.84 0.48
N LYS A 112 -17.06 15.02 1.57
CA LYS A 112 -16.57 14.67 2.92
C LYS A 112 -16.32 13.17 3.10
N VAL A 113 -17.15 12.32 2.51
CA VAL A 113 -16.95 10.86 2.56
C VAL A 113 -15.70 10.45 1.79
N LEU A 114 -15.49 10.97 0.57
CA LEU A 114 -14.27 10.72 -0.19
C LEU A 114 -13.02 11.25 0.52
N GLN A 115 -13.06 12.46 1.08
CA GLN A 115 -11.96 13.00 1.87
C GLN A 115 -11.60 12.09 3.04
N ARG A 116 -12.60 11.58 3.78
CA ARG A 116 -12.37 10.66 4.90
C ARG A 116 -11.65 9.39 4.44
N VAL A 117 -12.10 8.77 3.34
CA VAL A 117 -11.48 7.56 2.78
C VAL A 117 -10.04 7.85 2.35
N LEU A 118 -9.84 8.88 1.53
CA LEU A 118 -8.52 9.19 0.97
C LEU A 118 -7.50 9.60 2.04
N TYR A 119 -7.88 10.46 2.99
CA TYR A 119 -6.96 10.81 4.09
C TYR A 119 -6.71 9.62 5.03
N GLY A 120 -7.73 8.79 5.27
CA GLY A 120 -7.60 7.59 6.10
C GLY A 120 -6.59 6.61 5.52
N VAL A 121 -6.76 6.23 4.25
CA VAL A 121 -5.84 5.31 3.57
C VAL A 121 -4.45 5.94 3.38
N TYR A 122 -4.36 7.24 3.07
CA TYR A 122 -3.08 7.95 3.00
C TYR A 122 -2.28 7.83 4.30
N ALA A 123 -2.90 8.19 5.43
CA ALA A 123 -2.23 8.20 6.72
C ALA A 123 -1.81 6.78 7.14
N LEU A 124 -2.67 5.80 6.90
CA LEU A 124 -2.40 4.41 7.22
C LEU A 124 -1.25 3.84 6.38
N VAL A 125 -1.28 4.00 5.06
CA VAL A 125 -0.23 3.50 4.15
C VAL A 125 1.10 4.18 4.44
N LYS A 126 1.09 5.50 4.70
CA LYS A 126 2.29 6.23 5.07
C LYS A 126 2.92 5.73 6.37
N LEU A 127 2.10 5.47 7.39
CA LEU A 127 2.59 4.89 8.64
C LEU A 127 3.07 3.44 8.44
N HIS A 128 2.37 2.67 7.60
CA HIS A 128 2.73 1.31 7.28
C HIS A 128 4.16 1.23 6.74
N PHE A 129 4.45 1.97 5.66
CA PHE A 129 5.80 2.01 5.10
C PHE A 129 6.85 2.51 6.09
N ALA A 130 6.52 3.51 6.93
CA ALA A 130 7.45 3.96 7.96
C ALA A 130 7.82 2.84 8.94
N LYS A 131 6.86 2.00 9.34
CA LYS A 131 7.16 0.84 10.20
C LYS A 131 8.10 -0.15 9.52
N GLU A 132 7.95 -0.39 8.23
CA GLU A 132 8.86 -1.30 7.52
C GLU A 132 10.24 -0.68 7.36
N GLU A 133 10.30 0.51 6.77
CA GLU A 133 11.54 1.23 6.48
C GLU A 133 12.39 1.50 7.73
N GLU A 134 11.75 1.86 8.85
CA GLU A 134 12.42 2.33 10.06
C GLU A 134 12.54 1.25 11.13
N VAL A 135 11.74 0.18 11.09
CA VAL A 135 11.76 -0.89 12.10
C VAL A 135 12.20 -2.22 11.51
N TYR A 136 11.48 -2.77 10.53
CA TYR A 136 11.79 -4.12 10.03
C TYR A 136 13.04 -4.18 9.18
N LEU A 137 13.16 -3.33 8.16
CA LEU A 137 14.28 -3.38 7.22
C LEU A 137 15.63 -3.18 7.92
N PRO A 138 15.80 -2.25 8.89
CA PRO A 138 17.05 -2.15 9.66
C PRO A 138 17.37 -3.38 10.52
N ILE A 139 16.35 -4.08 11.03
CA ILE A 139 16.55 -5.33 11.78
C ILE A 139 16.99 -6.45 10.84
N LEU A 140 16.36 -6.54 9.65
CA LEU A 140 16.74 -7.52 8.63
C LEU A 140 18.15 -7.25 8.11
N ASP A 141 18.51 -5.98 7.88
CA ASP A 141 19.86 -5.59 7.47
C ASP A 141 20.96 -6.05 8.44
N GLN A 142 20.63 -6.13 9.74
CA GLN A 142 21.57 -6.60 10.77
C GLN A 142 21.63 -8.12 10.90
N ARG A 143 20.57 -8.83 10.50
CA ARG A 143 20.35 -10.23 10.87
C ARG A 143 20.30 -11.21 9.71
N LEU A 144 20.07 -10.73 8.48
CA LEU A 144 20.06 -11.58 7.29
C LEU A 144 21.44 -11.67 6.66
N THR A 145 21.74 -12.85 6.11
CA THR A 145 22.81 -13.01 5.14
C THR A 145 22.35 -12.48 3.78
N PRO A 146 23.28 -12.11 2.88
CA PRO A 146 22.91 -11.74 1.51
C PRO A 146 22.14 -12.83 0.75
N GLU A 147 22.39 -14.09 1.06
CA GLU A 147 21.70 -15.24 0.43
C GLU A 147 20.25 -15.35 0.91
N SER A 148 20.01 -15.31 2.23
CA SER A 148 18.64 -15.34 2.76
C SER A 148 17.82 -14.10 2.36
N ALA A 149 18.46 -12.93 2.22
CA ALA A 149 17.80 -11.74 1.68
C ALA A 149 17.39 -11.94 0.21
N ARG A 150 18.26 -12.56 -0.61
CA ARG A 150 17.94 -12.86 -2.01
C ARG A 150 16.76 -13.84 -2.13
N GLU A 151 16.78 -14.92 -1.36
CA GLU A 151 15.68 -15.90 -1.32
C GLU A 151 14.35 -15.25 -0.94
N MET A 152 14.38 -14.32 0.04
CA MET A 152 13.21 -13.55 0.45
C MET A 152 12.68 -12.68 -0.70
N PHE A 153 13.54 -11.99 -1.45
CA PHE A 153 13.10 -11.16 -2.58
C PHE A 153 12.58 -11.98 -3.75
N GLU A 154 13.21 -13.10 -4.09
CA GLU A 154 12.71 -14.02 -5.12
C GLU A 154 11.30 -14.52 -4.75
N ALA A 155 11.08 -14.87 -3.48
CA ALA A 155 9.77 -15.25 -2.99
C ALA A 155 8.73 -14.11 -3.02
N MET A 156 9.15 -12.87 -2.71
CA MET A 156 8.29 -11.69 -2.83
C MET A 156 7.91 -11.41 -4.29
N GLU A 157 8.85 -11.46 -5.23
CA GLU A 157 8.59 -11.25 -6.66
C GLU A 157 7.58 -12.28 -7.20
N ASP A 158 7.80 -13.56 -6.88
CA ASP A 158 6.89 -14.65 -7.23
C ASP A 158 5.48 -14.44 -6.65
N ALA A 159 5.39 -13.99 -5.39
CA ALA A 159 4.11 -13.74 -4.74
C ALA A 159 3.39 -12.52 -5.36
N ALA A 160 4.12 -11.44 -5.61
CA ALA A 160 3.59 -10.23 -6.25
C ALA A 160 3.07 -10.53 -7.67
N HIS A 161 3.77 -11.36 -8.45
CA HIS A 161 3.30 -11.81 -9.76
C HIS A 161 1.99 -12.59 -9.65
N LYS A 162 1.89 -13.54 -8.72
CA LYS A 162 0.65 -14.32 -8.49
C LYS A 162 -0.51 -13.42 -8.07
N ALA A 163 -0.27 -12.49 -7.14
CA ALA A 163 -1.26 -11.52 -6.66
C ALA A 163 -1.76 -10.61 -7.80
N LYS A 164 -0.84 -10.05 -8.60
CA LYS A 164 -1.20 -9.24 -9.77
C LYS A 164 -2.05 -10.02 -10.77
N HIS A 165 -1.69 -11.27 -11.06
CA HIS A 165 -2.49 -12.11 -11.95
C HIS A 165 -3.90 -12.38 -11.40
N ALA A 166 -4.04 -12.64 -10.10
CA ALA A 166 -5.35 -12.85 -9.48
C ALA A 166 -6.22 -11.58 -9.49
N ALA A 167 -5.63 -10.39 -9.41
CA ALA A 167 -6.36 -9.12 -9.44
C ALA A 167 -6.88 -8.72 -10.85
N HIS A 168 -6.42 -9.38 -11.91
CA HIS A 168 -6.80 -9.11 -13.30
C HIS A 168 -7.75 -10.17 -13.90
N VAL A 169 -8.18 -11.16 -13.11
CA VAL A 169 -9.12 -12.23 -13.49
C VAL A 169 -10.47 -11.97 -12.83
#